data_AF-A0A354CSX6-F1
#
_entry.id   AF-A0A354CSX6-F1
#
_cell.length_a   1.000
_cell.length_b   1.000
_cell.length_c   1.000
_cell.angle_alpha   90.00
_cell.angle_beta   90.00
_cell.angle_gamma   90.00
#
_symmetry.space_group_name_H-M   'P 1'
#
loop_
_entity.id
_entity.type
_entity.pdbx_description
1 polymer ?
#
loop_
_entity_poly.entity_id
_entity_poly.type
_entity_poly.pdbx_seq_one_letter_code
_entity_poly.pdbx_strand_id
1 'polypeptide(L)'
;MGNVLGIVFGLIFGAANIIPGVSGGTMLVTCGCYDKVCGALALDFKEIKKNLKFLIFFGVGAIIGIIGFSNIITLLFDRFPTQTYMFFIGLIIGSVPLIVRNATVKEKFRPICLVPFILALALVIGLAVLEQNSADPAPVTIAEGGENGTYTVTFTNNSDKTIESWTMKIENKNIAFGECSENVTLIGKEASDPNTVKPSDGGEVLPRQSVTFTLEASEKPVLKLKYSYTVTIGFVFTIIGASFLAAMAMIIPGVSGSFIMVLLGTYATVIGAVKDFNFGVLIPTAIGVVLGLVLGARLIRLLLKKHRLMVFSAILGLCAGSLYAILPEGFGLNIDTAAGAAVLALGFALSFIVGKRTKIEE
;
A
#
# COMPACT_ATOMS: atom_id res chain seq x y z
N MET A 1 30.02 -13.64 3.15
CA MET A 1 29.12 -13.10 4.19
C MET A 1 28.18 -12.00 3.68
N GLY A 2 28.65 -11.03 2.87
CA GLY A 2 27.80 -9.93 2.37
C GLY A 2 26.67 -10.29 1.40
N ASN A 3 26.82 -11.34 0.57
CA ASN A 3 25.81 -11.72 -0.43
C ASN A 3 24.56 -12.33 0.21
N VAL A 4 24.75 -13.26 1.14
CA VAL A 4 23.66 -13.92 1.89
C VAL A 4 22.87 -12.89 2.69
N LEU A 5 23.58 -11.94 3.32
CA LEU A 5 22.96 -10.86 4.08
C LEU A 5 22.09 -9.95 3.19
N GLY A 6 22.54 -9.67 1.95
CA GLY A 6 21.73 -8.94 0.97
C GLY A 6 20.42 -9.66 0.64
N ILE A 7 20.46 -10.97 0.39
CA ILE A 7 19.25 -11.77 0.13
C ILE A 7 18.30 -11.73 1.34
N VAL A 8 18.82 -11.90 2.56
CA VAL A 8 18.00 -11.87 3.78
C VAL A 8 17.33 -10.50 3.99
N PHE A 9 18.07 -9.40 3.81
CA PHE A 9 17.48 -8.05 3.90
C PHE A 9 16.48 -7.77 2.79
N GLY A 10 16.74 -8.27 1.59
CA GLY A 10 15.79 -8.27 0.49
C GLY A 10 14.51 -8.98 0.88
N LEU A 11 14.61 -10.20 1.42
CA LEU A 11 13.46 -11.00 1.83
C LEU A 11 12.61 -10.28 2.89
N ILE A 12 13.25 -9.71 3.91
CA ILE A 12 12.58 -8.91 4.95
C ILE A 12 11.89 -7.69 4.33
N PHE A 13 12.56 -6.95 3.45
CA PHE A 13 11.99 -5.79 2.76
C PHE A 13 10.79 -6.17 1.89
N GLY A 14 10.91 -7.27 1.13
CA GLY A 14 9.85 -7.79 0.29
C GLY A 14 8.63 -8.23 1.09
N ALA A 15 8.85 -8.97 2.18
CA ALA A 15 7.79 -9.37 3.10
C ALA A 15 7.12 -8.17 3.78
N ALA A 16 7.89 -7.16 4.20
CA ALA A 16 7.35 -5.95 4.82
C ALA A 16 6.39 -5.19 3.88
N ASN A 17 6.74 -5.05 2.60
CA ASN A 17 5.91 -4.33 1.63
C ASN A 17 4.59 -5.04 1.27
N ILE A 18 4.41 -6.30 1.67
CA ILE A 18 3.12 -7.00 1.53
C ILE A 18 2.16 -6.59 2.66
N ILE A 19 2.72 -6.17 3.80
CA ILE A 19 1.97 -6.04 5.05
C ILE A 19 1.47 -4.61 5.20
N PRO A 20 0.14 -4.40 5.27
CA PRO A 20 -0.43 -3.09 5.54
C PRO A 20 0.12 -2.53 6.87
N GLY A 21 0.54 -1.27 6.87
CA GLY A 21 1.11 -0.59 8.04
C GLY A 21 2.59 -0.85 8.32
N VAL A 22 3.22 -1.88 7.72
CA VAL A 22 4.66 -2.16 7.91
C VAL A 22 5.47 -1.63 6.72
N SER A 23 6.10 -0.45 6.87
CA SER A 23 6.91 0.13 5.79
C SER A 23 8.24 -0.63 5.59
N GLY A 24 8.51 -1.08 4.37
CA GLY A 24 9.81 -1.63 3.99
C GLY A 24 10.95 -0.65 4.23
N GLY A 25 10.71 0.66 4.13
CA GLY A 25 11.68 1.71 4.48
C GLY A 25 12.12 1.61 5.95
N THR A 26 11.20 1.37 6.87
CA THR A 26 11.50 1.14 8.29
C THR A 26 12.38 -0.10 8.46
N MET A 27 12.06 -1.20 7.77
CA MET A 27 12.86 -2.43 7.83
C MET A 27 14.27 -2.27 7.25
N LEU A 28 14.47 -1.39 6.26
CA LEU A 28 15.81 -1.08 5.75
C LEU A 28 16.64 -0.31 6.77
N VAL A 29 16.00 0.59 7.54
CA VAL A 29 16.64 1.28 8.68
C VAL A 29 16.99 0.28 9.77
N THR A 30 16.08 -0.63 10.13
CA THR A 30 16.36 -1.67 11.15
C THR A 30 17.49 -2.60 10.74
N CYS A 31 17.58 -2.93 9.45
CA CYS A 31 18.66 -3.75 8.90
C CYS A 31 19.98 -2.96 8.69
N GLY A 32 19.98 -1.64 8.87
CA GLY A 32 21.15 -0.77 8.64
C GLY A 32 21.66 -0.81 7.20
N CYS A 33 20.74 -0.95 6.24
CA CYS A 33 21.06 -0.92 4.81
C CYS A 33 20.30 0.17 4.05
N TYR A 34 19.58 1.03 4.79
CA TYR A 34 18.80 2.14 4.28
C TYR A 34 19.61 3.04 3.35
N ASP A 35 20.78 3.52 3.77
CA ASP A 35 21.59 4.45 2.95
C ASP A 35 22.05 3.84 1.62
N LYS A 36 22.36 2.53 1.60
CA LYS A 36 22.77 1.82 0.38
C LYS A 36 21.61 1.71 -0.61
N VAL A 37 20.42 1.36 -0.11
CA VAL A 37 19.22 1.22 -0.95
C VAL A 37 18.74 2.60 -1.42
N CYS A 38 18.66 3.60 -0.53
CA CYS A 38 18.32 4.97 -0.88
C CYS A 38 19.32 5.57 -1.86
N GLY A 39 20.62 5.31 -1.71
CA GLY A 39 21.65 5.75 -2.67
C GLY A 39 21.42 5.18 -4.06
N ALA A 40 21.04 3.90 -4.16
CA ALA A 40 20.68 3.28 -5.43
C ALA A 40 19.39 3.87 -6.04
N LEU A 41 18.36 4.07 -5.23
CA LEU A 41 17.09 4.67 -5.66
C LEU A 41 17.24 6.13 -6.11
N ALA A 42 18.19 6.87 -5.53
CA ALA A 42 18.53 8.24 -5.94
C ALA A 42 19.28 8.33 -7.29
N LEU A 43 19.52 7.18 -7.95
CA LEU A 43 20.35 7.03 -9.15
C LEU A 43 21.78 7.56 -8.97
N ASP A 44 22.36 7.39 -7.78
CA ASP A 44 23.78 7.67 -7.57
C ASP A 44 24.63 6.53 -8.14
N PHE A 45 25.10 6.71 -9.38
CA PHE A 45 25.94 5.74 -10.08
C PHE A 45 27.20 5.32 -9.29
N LYS A 46 27.74 6.20 -8.44
CA LYS A 46 28.91 5.87 -7.61
C LYS A 46 28.53 4.88 -6.51
N GLU A 47 27.41 5.13 -5.83
CA GLU A 47 26.91 4.26 -4.76
C GLU A 47 26.36 2.93 -5.32
N ILE A 48 25.71 2.97 -6.50
CA ILE A 48 25.27 1.78 -7.24
C ILE A 48 26.48 0.91 -7.59
N LYS A 49 27.52 1.47 -8.22
CA LYS A 49 28.69 0.68 -8.62
C LYS A 49 29.42 0.11 -7.40
N LYS A 50 29.51 0.88 -6.31
CA LYS A 50 30.13 0.45 -5.05
C LYS A 50 29.37 -0.70 -4.37
N ASN A 51 28.03 -0.65 -4.38
CA ASN A 51 27.18 -1.64 -3.71
C ASN A 51 26.47 -2.60 -4.67
N LEU A 52 26.89 -2.69 -5.94
CA LEU A 52 26.16 -3.39 -7.01
C LEU A 52 25.87 -4.84 -6.64
N LYS A 53 26.87 -5.54 -6.08
CA LYS A 53 26.73 -6.92 -5.64
C LYS A 53 25.67 -7.04 -4.55
N PHE A 54 25.69 -6.16 -3.54
CA PHE A 54 24.66 -6.13 -2.49
C PHE A 54 23.27 -5.86 -3.09
N LEU A 55 23.15 -4.88 -3.99
CA LEU A 55 21.88 -4.47 -4.57
C LEU A 55 21.23 -5.57 -5.42
N ILE A 56 22.02 -6.33 -6.20
CA ILE A 56 21.52 -7.47 -6.97
C ILE A 56 20.96 -8.55 -6.04
N PHE A 57 21.74 -8.96 -5.02
CA PHE A 57 21.29 -9.97 -4.06
C PHE A 57 20.10 -9.50 -3.22
N PHE A 58 20.06 -8.21 -2.88
CA PHE A 58 18.91 -7.58 -2.24
C PHE A 58 17.67 -7.61 -3.13
N GLY A 59 17.78 -7.26 -4.41
CA GLY A 59 16.66 -7.30 -5.35
C GLY A 59 16.10 -8.72 -5.54
N VAL A 60 16.98 -9.72 -5.67
CA VAL A 60 16.57 -11.14 -5.72
C VAL A 60 15.85 -11.54 -4.44
N GLY A 61 16.42 -11.20 -3.28
CA GLY A 61 15.78 -11.44 -1.98
C GLY A 61 14.41 -10.78 -1.87
N ALA A 62 14.26 -9.54 -2.34
CA ALA A 62 13.00 -8.81 -2.32
C ALA A 62 11.92 -9.47 -3.17
N ILE A 63 12.26 -9.93 -4.38
CA ILE A 63 11.33 -10.66 -5.24
C ILE A 63 10.91 -11.98 -4.58
N ILE A 64 11.88 -12.74 -4.05
CA ILE A 64 11.60 -14.01 -3.34
C ILE A 64 10.74 -13.75 -2.09
N GLY A 65 11.00 -12.67 -1.35
CA GLY A 65 10.21 -12.26 -0.20
C GLY A 65 8.78 -11.91 -0.58
N ILE A 66 8.58 -11.11 -1.63
CA ILE A 66 7.25 -10.76 -2.11
C ILE A 66 6.47 -12.02 -2.53
N ILE A 67 7.07 -12.90 -3.32
CA ILE A 67 6.36 -14.08 -3.84
C ILE A 67 6.18 -15.15 -2.76
N GLY A 68 7.26 -15.52 -2.08
CA GLY A 68 7.29 -16.65 -1.15
C GLY A 68 6.61 -16.36 0.19
N PHE A 69 6.66 -15.10 0.65
CA PHE A 69 6.09 -14.72 1.94
C PHE A 69 4.63 -14.26 1.83
N SER A 70 4.13 -13.93 0.63
CA SER A 70 2.74 -13.46 0.45
C SER A 70 1.73 -14.43 1.05
N ASN A 71 1.80 -15.73 0.69
CA ASN A 71 0.86 -16.73 1.20
C ASN A 71 1.03 -16.99 2.71
N ILE A 72 2.26 -16.96 3.22
CA ILE A 72 2.56 -17.23 4.64
C ILE A 72 2.01 -16.10 5.52
N ILE A 73 2.23 -14.86 5.10
CA ILE A 73 1.75 -13.67 5.80
C ILE A 73 0.23 -13.63 5.78
N THR A 74 -0.42 -13.89 4.65
CA THR A 74 -1.88 -14.00 4.59
C THR A 74 -2.39 -15.06 5.57
N LEU A 75 -1.78 -16.25 5.58
CA LEU A 75 -2.15 -17.32 6.52
C LEU A 75 -1.95 -16.92 7.99
N LEU A 76 -0.89 -16.18 8.31
CA LEU A 76 -0.59 -15.68 9.65
C LEU A 76 -1.60 -14.60 10.09
N PHE A 77 -1.98 -13.68 9.21
CA PHE A 77 -3.01 -12.69 9.50
C PHE A 77 -4.39 -13.32 9.62
N ASP A 78 -4.72 -14.33 8.82
CA ASP A 78 -6.02 -15.01 8.87
C ASP A 78 -6.17 -15.90 10.12
N ARG A 79 -5.12 -16.62 10.52
CA ARG A 79 -5.18 -17.56 11.66
C ARG A 79 -4.68 -17.00 12.99
N PHE A 80 -3.73 -16.09 12.97
CA PHE A 80 -3.05 -15.55 14.16
C PHE A 80 -2.84 -14.01 14.08
N PRO A 81 -3.92 -13.23 13.87
CA PRO A 81 -3.80 -11.78 13.64
C PRO A 81 -3.12 -11.07 14.82
N THR A 82 -3.59 -11.32 16.05
CA THR A 82 -3.07 -10.70 17.26
C THR A 82 -1.59 -10.96 17.46
N GLN A 83 -1.15 -12.22 17.30
CA GLN A 83 0.24 -12.61 17.46
C GLN A 83 1.12 -11.99 16.36
N THR A 84 0.60 -11.90 15.13
CA THR A 84 1.28 -11.29 14.00
C THR A 84 1.47 -9.79 14.22
N TYR A 85 0.43 -9.07 14.64
CA TYR A 85 0.55 -7.65 15.02
C TYR A 85 1.56 -7.44 16.15
N MET A 86 1.48 -8.25 17.21
CA MET A 86 2.40 -8.17 18.35
C MET A 86 3.86 -8.47 17.98
N PHE A 87 4.11 -9.37 17.03
CA PHE A 87 5.44 -9.60 16.47
C PHE A 87 6.03 -8.32 15.85
N PHE A 88 5.25 -7.63 15.00
CA PHE A 88 5.68 -6.40 14.34
C PHE A 88 5.88 -5.24 15.31
N ILE A 89 5.00 -5.11 16.31
CA ILE A 89 5.20 -4.18 17.43
C ILE A 89 6.54 -4.45 18.12
N GLY A 90 6.84 -5.71 18.40
CA GLY A 90 8.13 -6.14 18.95
C GLY A 90 9.31 -5.72 18.06
N LEU A 91 9.23 -5.93 16.74
CA LEU A 91 10.26 -5.52 15.79
C LEU A 91 10.50 -3.99 15.78
N ILE A 92 9.42 -3.21 15.79
CA ILE A 92 9.47 -1.73 15.81
C ILE A 92 10.15 -1.25 17.09
N ILE A 93 9.68 -1.69 18.26
CA ILE A 93 10.24 -1.30 19.56
C ILE A 93 11.70 -1.76 19.67
N GLY A 94 12.01 -2.99 19.24
CA GLY A 94 13.37 -3.54 19.25
C GLY A 94 14.36 -2.80 18.36
N SER A 95 13.86 -2.03 17.38
CA SER A 95 14.70 -1.23 16.49
C SER A 95 15.09 0.14 17.06
N VAL A 96 14.35 0.64 18.06
CA VAL A 96 14.58 1.97 18.67
C VAL A 96 16.02 2.15 19.16
N PRO A 97 16.65 1.18 19.88
CA PRO A 97 18.03 1.32 20.34
C PRO A 97 19.04 1.48 19.19
N LEU A 98 18.85 0.79 18.07
CA LEU A 98 19.70 0.94 16.88
C LEU A 98 19.56 2.36 16.32
N ILE A 99 18.32 2.83 16.15
CA ILE A 99 18.02 4.15 15.57
C ILE A 99 18.65 5.25 16.43
N VAL A 100 18.47 5.18 17.75
CA VAL A 100 19.09 6.12 18.72
C VAL A 100 20.61 6.07 18.62
N ARG A 101 21.22 4.88 18.59
CA ARG A 101 22.68 4.73 18.47
C ARG A 101 23.22 5.32 17.17
N ASN A 102 22.52 5.12 16.05
CA ASN A 102 22.87 5.69 14.75
C ASN A 102 22.64 7.21 14.70
N ALA A 103 21.68 7.73 15.45
CA ALA A 103 21.45 9.17 15.59
C ALA A 103 22.58 9.84 16.38
N THR A 104 23.02 9.22 17.48
CA THR A 104 23.93 9.84 18.45
C THR A 104 25.42 9.60 18.20
N VAL A 105 25.79 9.14 17.00
CA VAL A 105 27.19 8.85 16.64
C VAL A 105 28.05 10.12 16.68
N LYS A 106 27.52 11.23 16.17
CA LYS A 106 28.25 12.51 16.06
C LYS A 106 27.85 13.52 17.12
N GLU A 107 26.58 13.52 17.53
CA GLU A 107 26.03 14.53 18.43
C GLU A 107 24.95 13.93 19.33
N LYS A 108 24.73 14.50 20.53
CA LYS A 108 23.62 14.09 21.42
C LYS A 108 22.31 14.78 21.03
N PHE A 109 21.18 14.16 21.38
CA PHE A 109 19.86 14.75 21.15
C PHE A 109 19.72 16.12 21.83
N ARG A 110 19.27 17.11 21.07
CA ARG A 110 18.98 18.46 21.55
C ARG A 110 17.48 18.63 21.71
N PRO A 111 16.98 19.52 22.59
CA PRO A 111 15.54 19.74 22.76
C PRO A 111 14.80 20.11 21.46
N ILE A 112 15.48 20.79 20.53
CA ILE A 112 14.92 21.12 19.21
C ILE A 112 14.51 19.88 18.39
N CYS A 113 15.12 18.71 18.65
CA CYS A 113 14.76 17.45 18.00
C CYS A 113 13.35 16.97 18.37
N LEU A 114 12.76 17.49 19.44
CA LEU A 114 11.38 17.16 19.81
C LEU A 114 10.38 17.64 18.75
N VAL A 115 10.65 18.76 18.06
CA VAL A 115 9.79 19.31 17.01
C VAL A 115 9.58 18.32 15.86
N PRO A 116 10.63 17.83 15.15
CA PRO A 116 10.45 16.85 14.08
C PRO A 116 9.90 15.51 14.59
N PHE A 117 10.17 15.12 15.83
CA PHE A 117 9.59 13.91 16.43
C PHE A 117 8.06 14.03 16.56
N ILE A 118 7.57 15.12 17.17
CA ILE A 118 6.13 15.34 17.37
C ILE A 118 5.42 15.51 16.02
N LEU A 119 6.01 16.27 15.10
CA LEU A 119 5.42 16.45 13.76
C LEU A 119 5.28 15.13 13.00
N ALA A 120 6.32 14.29 13.05
CA ALA A 120 6.29 12.96 12.44
C ALA A 120 5.27 12.02 13.10
N LEU A 121 5.21 12.03 14.43
CA LEU A 121 4.23 11.25 15.20
C LEU A 121 2.80 11.66 14.84
N ALA A 122 2.52 12.96 14.86
CA ALA A 122 1.21 13.52 14.52
C ALA A 122 0.83 13.24 13.06
N LEU A 123 1.79 13.28 12.14
CA LEU A 123 1.58 12.93 10.74
C LEU A 123 1.10 11.47 10.61
N VAL A 124 1.81 10.51 11.20
CA VAL A 124 1.45 9.09 11.04
C VAL A 124 0.14 8.75 11.74
N ILE A 125 -0.11 9.30 12.94
CA ILE A 125 -1.40 9.12 13.62
C ILE A 125 -2.53 9.75 12.81
N GLY A 126 -2.33 10.98 12.32
CA GLY A 126 -3.32 11.66 11.47
C GLY A 126 -3.62 10.88 10.20
N LEU A 127 -2.59 10.34 9.54
CA LEU A 127 -2.75 9.46 8.38
C LEU A 127 -3.50 8.17 8.75
N ALA A 128 -3.16 7.50 9.85
CA ALA A 128 -3.84 6.27 10.29
C ALA A 128 -5.33 6.50 10.63
N VAL A 129 -5.66 7.63 11.26
CA VAL A 129 -7.06 8.00 11.55
C VAL A 129 -7.81 8.34 10.26
N LEU A 130 -7.18 9.06 9.32
CA LEU A 130 -7.77 9.31 8.03
C LEU A 130 -7.98 8.02 7.24
N GLU A 131 -7.08 7.03 7.36
CA GLU A 131 -7.19 5.72 6.71
C GLU A 131 -8.44 4.96 7.11
N GLN A 132 -8.76 4.90 8.41
CA GLN A 132 -9.99 4.26 8.89
C GLN A 132 -11.26 4.88 8.28
N ASN A 133 -11.20 6.14 7.84
CA ASN A 133 -12.33 6.88 7.27
C ASN A 133 -12.28 7.00 5.74
N SER A 134 -11.16 6.63 5.11
CA SER A 134 -10.92 6.80 3.69
C SER A 134 -11.20 5.50 2.95
N ALA A 135 -12.47 5.25 2.65
CA ALA A 135 -12.82 4.27 1.63
C ALA A 135 -12.42 4.84 0.26
N ASP A 136 -11.54 4.15 -0.47
CA ASP A 136 -11.33 4.42 -1.88
C ASP A 136 -12.70 4.35 -2.57
N PRO A 137 -13.13 5.40 -3.29
CA PRO A 137 -14.43 5.42 -3.93
C PRO A 137 -14.40 4.55 -5.19
N ALA A 138 -14.12 3.26 -5.02
CA ALA A 138 -14.33 2.27 -6.04
C ALA A 138 -15.83 2.25 -6.36
N PRO A 139 -16.20 2.11 -7.64
CA PRO A 139 -17.59 1.94 -7.98
C PRO A 139 -18.13 0.67 -7.33
N VAL A 140 -19.25 0.80 -6.63
CA VAL A 140 -19.84 -0.30 -5.85
C VAL A 140 -20.87 -0.99 -6.72
N THR A 141 -20.87 -2.32 -6.70
CA THR A 141 -21.91 -3.13 -7.36
C THR A 141 -22.62 -3.96 -6.31
N ILE A 142 -23.93 -3.78 -6.19
CA ILE A 142 -24.78 -4.49 -5.23
C ILE A 142 -25.79 -5.31 -6.02
N ALA A 143 -25.96 -6.58 -5.67
CA ALA A 143 -27.04 -7.44 -6.16
C ALA A 143 -27.97 -7.79 -4.99
N GLU A 144 -29.16 -7.21 -5.01
CA GLU A 144 -30.23 -7.47 -4.03
C GLU A 144 -31.23 -8.47 -4.62
N GLY A 145 -31.69 -9.43 -3.81
CA GLY A 145 -32.66 -10.43 -4.24
C GLY A 145 -34.09 -9.89 -4.16
N GLY A 146 -34.86 -10.08 -5.23
CA GLY A 146 -36.30 -9.82 -5.31
C GLY A 146 -37.12 -11.11 -5.25
N GLU A 147 -38.45 -10.96 -5.35
CA GLU A 147 -39.37 -12.10 -5.42
C GLU A 147 -39.23 -12.83 -6.78
N ASN A 148 -39.46 -14.15 -6.79
CA ASN A 148 -39.42 -15.02 -7.99
C ASN A 148 -38.07 -15.16 -8.72
N GLY A 149 -36.92 -15.05 -8.02
CA GLY A 149 -35.60 -15.29 -8.65
C GLY A 149 -35.11 -14.13 -9.52
N THR A 150 -35.68 -12.94 -9.31
CA THR A 150 -35.18 -11.68 -9.87
C THR A 150 -34.16 -11.07 -8.93
N TYR A 151 -33.11 -10.46 -9.47
CA TYR A 151 -32.07 -9.74 -8.75
C TYR A 151 -31.94 -8.33 -9.29
N THR A 152 -32.05 -7.34 -8.40
CA THR A 152 -31.79 -5.94 -8.73
C THR A 152 -30.31 -5.68 -8.56
N VAL A 153 -29.64 -5.34 -9.66
CA VAL A 153 -28.24 -4.95 -9.64
C VAL A 153 -28.13 -3.44 -9.72
N THR A 154 -27.45 -2.85 -8.74
CA THR A 154 -27.13 -1.43 -8.70
C THR A 154 -25.63 -1.24 -8.76
N PHE A 155 -25.19 -0.52 -9.78
CA PHE A 155 -23.83 -0.06 -10.00
C PHE A 155 -23.76 1.44 -9.65
N THR A 156 -23.04 1.81 -8.60
CA THR A 156 -22.88 3.21 -8.18
C THR A 156 -21.47 3.69 -8.44
N ASN A 157 -21.32 4.79 -9.17
CA ASN A 157 -20.05 5.49 -9.30
C ASN A 157 -19.79 6.34 -8.05
N ASN A 158 -19.18 5.73 -7.03
CA ASN A 158 -18.79 6.47 -5.83
C ASN A 158 -17.59 7.40 -6.06
N SER A 159 -16.90 7.28 -7.20
CA SER A 159 -15.72 8.08 -7.53
C SER A 159 -16.08 9.52 -7.90
N ASP A 160 -15.16 10.45 -7.65
CA ASP A 160 -15.28 11.83 -8.12
C ASP A 160 -15.01 11.99 -9.63
N LYS A 161 -14.95 10.88 -10.38
CA LYS A 161 -14.61 10.85 -11.81
C LYS A 161 -15.71 10.19 -12.63
N THR A 162 -16.03 10.74 -13.79
CA THR A 162 -17.00 10.14 -14.72
C THR A 162 -16.44 8.84 -15.30
N ILE A 163 -17.23 7.77 -15.20
CA ILE A 163 -16.95 6.49 -15.86
C ILE A 163 -17.51 6.60 -17.27
N GLU A 164 -16.71 6.50 -18.33
CA GLU A 164 -17.22 6.70 -19.70
C GLU A 164 -17.66 5.41 -20.41
N SER A 165 -17.06 4.30 -20.01
CA SER A 165 -17.51 3.00 -20.43
C SER A 165 -17.41 2.03 -19.27
N TRP A 166 -18.40 1.16 -19.18
CA TRP A 166 -18.40 0.04 -18.26
C TRP A 166 -18.96 -1.19 -18.97
N THR A 167 -18.44 -2.33 -18.56
CA THR A 167 -18.92 -3.65 -18.94
C THR A 167 -19.04 -4.45 -17.67
N MET A 168 -20.13 -5.19 -17.52
CA MET A 168 -20.31 -6.05 -16.37
C MET A 168 -20.41 -7.48 -16.84
N LYS A 169 -19.43 -8.29 -16.45
CA LYS A 169 -19.45 -9.72 -16.68
C LYS A 169 -20.16 -10.42 -15.53
N ILE A 170 -21.08 -11.30 -15.87
CA ILE A 170 -21.82 -12.09 -14.90
C ILE A 170 -21.36 -13.55 -14.99
N GLU A 171 -20.83 -14.10 -13.91
CA GLU A 171 -20.14 -15.41 -13.98
C GLU A 171 -21.09 -16.63 -13.91
N ASN A 172 -22.36 -16.43 -13.57
CA ASN A 172 -23.33 -17.54 -13.48
C ASN A 172 -23.86 -17.95 -14.85
N LYS A 173 -24.09 -19.25 -15.04
CA LYS A 173 -24.72 -19.82 -16.25
C LYS A 173 -26.25 -19.77 -16.10
N ASN A 174 -26.96 -19.41 -17.18
CA ASN A 174 -28.42 -19.23 -17.31
C ASN A 174 -28.98 -17.94 -16.69
N ILE A 175 -28.84 -16.82 -17.40
CA ILE A 175 -29.35 -15.51 -16.98
C ILE A 175 -30.27 -14.97 -18.06
N ALA A 176 -31.49 -14.58 -17.67
CA ALA A 176 -32.39 -13.79 -18.50
C ALA A 176 -32.35 -12.33 -18.01
N PHE A 177 -32.46 -11.37 -18.93
CA PHE A 177 -32.32 -9.94 -18.63
C PHE A 177 -33.71 -9.30 -18.61
N GLY A 178 -34.04 -8.58 -17.53
CA GLY A 178 -35.33 -7.91 -17.35
C GLY A 178 -35.35 -6.47 -17.86
N GLU A 179 -36.46 -5.78 -17.62
CA GLU A 179 -36.68 -4.38 -18.01
C GLU A 179 -35.81 -3.41 -17.18
N CYS A 180 -35.30 -2.36 -17.84
CA CYS A 180 -34.54 -1.27 -17.21
C CYS A 180 -35.50 -0.19 -16.71
N SER A 181 -35.32 0.27 -15.45
CA SER A 181 -36.07 1.40 -14.89
C SER A 181 -35.66 2.72 -15.55
N GLU A 182 -36.60 3.68 -15.58
CA GLU A 182 -36.71 4.86 -16.47
C GLU A 182 -35.53 5.86 -16.55
N ASN A 183 -34.39 5.64 -15.89
CA ASN A 183 -33.29 6.62 -15.87
C ASN A 183 -31.89 6.06 -16.14
N VAL A 184 -31.78 4.95 -16.88
CA VAL A 184 -30.47 4.37 -17.21
C VAL A 184 -30.43 3.88 -18.65
N THR A 185 -29.33 4.22 -19.33
CA THR A 185 -28.97 3.79 -20.68
C THR A 185 -29.39 2.36 -20.96
N LEU A 186 -30.20 2.15 -22.02
CA LEU A 186 -30.62 0.83 -22.48
C LEU A 186 -29.43 -0.13 -22.40
N ILE A 187 -29.58 -1.27 -21.74
CA ILE A 187 -28.49 -2.22 -21.57
C ILE A 187 -28.53 -3.23 -22.71
N GLY A 188 -27.44 -3.32 -23.48
CA GLY A 188 -27.27 -4.26 -24.58
C GLY A 188 -26.45 -5.47 -24.17
N LYS A 189 -26.79 -6.64 -24.71
CA LYS A 189 -25.92 -7.83 -24.63
C LYS A 189 -24.70 -7.63 -25.53
N GLU A 190 -23.53 -8.05 -25.05
CA GLU A 190 -22.40 -8.18 -25.95
C GLU A 190 -22.66 -9.35 -26.92
N ALA A 191 -22.67 -9.09 -28.23
CA ALA A 191 -22.98 -10.11 -29.23
C ALA A 191 -21.98 -11.29 -29.24
N SER A 192 -20.78 -11.07 -28.68
CA SER A 192 -19.67 -12.01 -28.54
C SER A 192 -19.74 -12.87 -27.26
N ASP A 193 -20.37 -12.38 -26.18
CA ASP A 193 -20.46 -13.08 -24.89
C ASP A 193 -21.83 -12.80 -24.23
N PRO A 194 -22.76 -13.78 -24.19
CA PRO A 194 -24.12 -13.60 -23.67
C PRO A 194 -24.17 -13.31 -22.16
N ASN A 195 -23.05 -13.47 -21.45
CA ASN A 195 -22.92 -13.19 -20.03
C ASN A 195 -22.29 -11.82 -19.73
N THR A 196 -22.03 -11.00 -20.76
CA THR A 196 -21.45 -9.66 -20.60
C THR A 196 -22.44 -8.58 -21.00
N VAL A 197 -22.55 -7.59 -20.12
CA VAL A 197 -23.52 -6.50 -20.14
C VAL A 197 -22.80 -5.20 -20.48
N LYS A 198 -23.32 -4.44 -21.44
CA LYS A 198 -22.79 -3.11 -21.80
C LYS A 198 -23.91 -2.11 -22.04
N PRO A 199 -23.68 -0.80 -21.83
CA PRO A 199 -24.62 0.24 -22.25
C PRO A 199 -24.79 0.24 -23.79
N SER A 200 -26.01 0.46 -24.27
CA SER A 200 -26.37 0.46 -25.70
C SER A 200 -25.97 1.75 -26.40
N ASP A 201 -26.05 2.90 -25.71
CA ASP A 201 -25.71 4.23 -26.23
C ASP A 201 -25.06 5.10 -25.14
N GLY A 202 -23.74 5.29 -25.19
CA GLY A 202 -23.01 6.12 -24.20
C GLY A 202 -22.97 5.48 -22.81
N GLY A 203 -21.77 5.07 -22.37
CA GLY A 203 -21.58 4.39 -21.09
C GLY A 203 -21.22 5.31 -19.93
N GLU A 204 -21.57 6.59 -20.04
CA GLU A 204 -21.18 7.61 -19.10
C GLU A 204 -21.99 7.53 -17.79
N VAL A 205 -21.29 7.40 -16.66
CA VAL A 205 -21.86 7.45 -15.31
C VAL A 205 -21.13 8.53 -14.54
N LEU A 206 -21.82 9.63 -14.24
CA LEU A 206 -21.24 10.77 -13.53
C LEU A 206 -20.93 10.40 -12.07
N PRO A 207 -20.09 11.20 -11.38
CA PRO A 207 -19.85 11.04 -9.96
C PRO A 207 -21.15 10.99 -9.16
N ARG A 208 -21.24 10.04 -8.22
CA ARG A 208 -22.40 9.79 -7.35
C ARG A 208 -23.68 9.33 -8.07
N GLN A 209 -23.61 9.00 -9.37
CA GLN A 209 -24.74 8.41 -10.08
C GLN A 209 -24.74 6.88 -9.93
N SER A 210 -25.95 6.31 -9.99
CA SER A 210 -26.17 4.87 -9.97
C SER A 210 -26.90 4.41 -11.23
N VAL A 211 -26.52 3.24 -11.72
CA VAL A 211 -27.10 2.50 -12.83
C VAL A 211 -27.75 1.26 -12.21
N THR A 212 -29.06 1.12 -12.36
CA THR A 212 -29.80 -0.02 -11.81
C THR A 212 -30.48 -0.81 -12.92
N PHE A 213 -30.38 -2.14 -12.87
CA PHE A 213 -31.06 -3.03 -13.79
C PHE A 213 -31.41 -4.38 -13.15
N THR A 214 -32.35 -5.10 -13.75
CA THR A 214 -32.87 -6.36 -13.22
C THR A 214 -32.35 -7.57 -14.00
N LEU A 215 -32.00 -8.63 -13.27
CA LEU A 215 -31.53 -9.91 -13.80
C LEU A 215 -32.41 -11.04 -13.26
N GLU A 216 -32.82 -11.97 -14.11
CA GLU A 216 -33.40 -13.24 -13.69
C GLU A 216 -32.30 -14.30 -13.61
N ALA A 217 -32.08 -14.85 -12.42
CA ALA A 217 -31.08 -15.88 -12.18
C ALA A 217 -31.57 -16.90 -11.16
N SER A 218 -31.18 -18.16 -11.33
CA SER A 218 -31.52 -19.23 -10.38
C SER A 218 -30.78 -19.10 -9.03
N GLU A 219 -29.68 -18.35 -9.00
CA GLU A 219 -28.83 -18.11 -7.83
C GLU A 219 -28.26 -16.68 -7.87
N LYS A 220 -27.81 -16.18 -6.71
CA LYS A 220 -27.25 -14.82 -6.59
C LYS A 220 -26.09 -14.64 -7.57
N PRO A 221 -26.17 -13.66 -8.50
CA PRO A 221 -25.17 -13.52 -9.54
C PRO A 221 -23.85 -12.99 -8.97
N VAL A 222 -22.74 -13.59 -9.40
CA VAL A 222 -21.39 -13.07 -9.16
C VAL A 222 -21.06 -12.05 -10.25
N LEU A 223 -20.79 -10.82 -9.84
CA LEU A 223 -20.64 -9.67 -10.73
C LEU A 223 -19.18 -9.22 -10.81
N LYS A 224 -18.67 -9.07 -12.02
CA LYS A 224 -17.35 -8.49 -12.29
C LYS A 224 -17.51 -7.26 -13.17
N LEU A 225 -17.44 -6.09 -12.54
CA LEU A 225 -17.45 -4.81 -13.22
C LEU A 225 -16.05 -4.50 -13.79
N LYS A 226 -16.01 -4.09 -15.05
CA LYS A 226 -14.84 -3.51 -15.71
C LYS A 226 -15.23 -2.15 -16.27
N TYR A 227 -14.48 -1.11 -15.94
CA TYR A 227 -14.81 0.27 -16.33
C TYR A 227 -13.56 1.03 -16.75
N SER A 228 -13.74 2.05 -17.59
CA SER A 228 -12.66 2.92 -18.05
C SER A 228 -12.96 4.39 -17.75
N TYR A 229 -11.94 5.10 -17.30
CA TYR A 229 -11.93 6.56 -17.27
C TYR A 229 -11.25 7.08 -18.53
N THR A 230 -11.71 8.21 -19.08
CA THR A 230 -10.92 8.89 -20.11
C THR A 230 -9.67 9.49 -19.50
N VAL A 231 -8.56 9.21 -20.18
CA VAL A 231 -7.24 9.74 -19.85
C VAL A 231 -7.18 11.17 -20.37
N THR A 232 -7.90 12.08 -19.70
CA THR A 232 -7.77 13.51 -19.95
C THR A 232 -6.37 13.95 -19.52
N ILE A 233 -5.79 14.94 -20.20
CA ILE A 233 -4.49 15.52 -19.86
C ILE A 233 -4.42 15.89 -18.37
N GLY A 234 -5.49 16.48 -17.81
CA GLY A 234 -5.60 16.78 -16.38
C GLY A 234 -5.49 15.54 -15.48
N PHE A 235 -6.15 14.45 -15.86
CA PHE A 235 -6.11 13.18 -15.12
C PHE A 235 -4.72 12.53 -15.17
N VAL A 236 -4.00 12.64 -16.29
CA VAL A 236 -2.60 12.19 -16.39
C VAL A 236 -1.73 12.91 -15.36
N PHE A 237 -1.87 14.23 -15.23
CA PHE A 237 -1.13 15.00 -14.22
C PHE A 237 -1.52 14.59 -12.79
N THR A 238 -2.81 14.33 -12.52
CA THR A 238 -3.25 13.82 -11.22
C THR A 238 -2.62 12.47 -10.91
N ILE A 239 -2.60 11.54 -11.86
CA ILE A 239 -1.99 10.21 -11.67
C ILE A 239 -0.47 10.31 -11.46
N ILE A 240 0.22 11.13 -12.26
CA ILE A 240 1.66 11.38 -12.08
C ILE A 240 1.91 11.98 -10.71
N GLY A 241 1.16 13.02 -10.32
CA GLY A 241 1.31 13.70 -9.03
C GLY A 241 1.02 12.80 -7.83
N ALA A 242 -0.07 12.02 -7.88
CA ALA A 242 -0.42 11.07 -6.84
C ALA A 242 0.63 9.96 -6.71
N SER A 243 1.10 9.41 -7.83
CA SER A 243 2.15 8.39 -7.85
C SER A 243 3.50 8.94 -7.39
N PHE A 244 3.77 10.21 -7.69
CA PHE A 244 4.95 10.94 -7.21
C PHE A 244 4.94 11.10 -5.68
N LEU A 245 3.84 11.63 -5.10
CA LEU A 245 3.70 11.77 -3.65
C LEU A 245 3.73 10.40 -2.96
N ALA A 246 3.05 9.40 -3.51
CA ALA A 246 3.03 8.04 -2.99
C ALA A 246 4.44 7.42 -2.96
N ALA A 247 5.21 7.58 -4.03
CA ALA A 247 6.58 7.08 -4.10
C ALA A 247 7.53 7.84 -3.16
N MET A 248 7.37 9.16 -3.00
CA MET A 248 8.11 9.92 -1.98
C MET A 248 7.78 9.44 -0.57
N ALA A 249 6.51 9.20 -0.29
CA ALA A 249 6.04 8.67 0.99
C ALA A 249 6.63 7.28 1.28
N MET A 250 6.73 6.40 0.28
CA MET A 250 7.32 5.07 0.41
C MET A 250 8.79 5.08 0.85
N ILE A 251 9.53 6.16 0.55
CA ILE A 251 10.92 6.31 1.01
C ILE A 251 10.95 6.68 2.49
N ILE A 252 9.98 7.46 2.96
CA ILE A 252 9.92 7.91 4.35
C ILE A 252 9.54 6.72 5.24
N PRO A 253 10.37 6.32 6.23
CA PRO A 253 10.07 5.20 7.11
C PRO A 253 8.75 5.39 7.83
N GLY A 254 7.83 4.42 7.76
CA GLY A 254 6.56 4.46 8.49
C GLY A 254 5.41 5.20 7.80
N VAL A 255 5.60 5.70 6.57
CA VAL A 255 4.50 6.23 5.74
C VAL A 255 4.23 5.27 4.58
N SER A 256 2.97 4.87 4.37
CA SER A 256 2.57 3.97 3.30
C SER A 256 2.27 4.72 2.00
N GLY A 257 2.93 4.35 0.90
CA GLY A 257 2.66 4.94 -0.41
C GLY A 257 1.29 4.57 -0.98
N SER A 258 0.80 3.35 -0.72
CA SER A 258 -0.55 2.93 -1.13
C SER A 258 -1.63 3.75 -0.44
N PHE A 259 -1.41 4.11 0.84
CA PHE A 259 -2.34 4.96 1.57
C PHE A 259 -2.47 6.37 0.97
N ILE A 260 -1.34 6.98 0.58
CA ILE A 260 -1.37 8.26 -0.14
C ILE A 260 -2.19 8.15 -1.44
N MET A 261 -2.10 7.03 -2.16
CA MET A 261 -2.93 6.82 -3.35
C MET A 261 -4.42 6.67 -3.02
N VAL A 262 -4.77 6.04 -1.90
CA VAL A 262 -6.15 5.92 -1.41
C VAL A 262 -6.71 7.30 -1.05
N LEU A 263 -5.96 8.10 -0.28
CA LEU A 263 -6.33 9.48 0.07
C LEU A 263 -6.56 10.37 -1.16
N LEU A 264 -5.77 10.14 -2.22
CA LEU A 264 -5.89 10.87 -3.48
C LEU A 264 -6.92 10.26 -4.44
N GLY A 265 -7.61 9.18 -4.06
CA GLY A 265 -8.63 8.52 -4.90
C GLY A 265 -8.06 7.93 -6.21
N THR A 266 -6.80 7.48 -6.18
CA THR A 266 -6.09 6.94 -7.35
C THR A 266 -5.75 5.46 -7.21
N TYR A 267 -5.87 4.88 -6.01
CA TYR A 267 -5.45 3.51 -5.74
C TYR A 267 -6.22 2.47 -6.59
N ALA A 268 -7.55 2.47 -6.57
CA ALA A 268 -8.39 1.58 -7.36
C ALA A 268 -8.15 1.75 -8.86
N THR A 269 -7.89 2.98 -9.31
CA THR A 269 -7.55 3.27 -10.70
C THR A 269 -6.24 2.57 -11.09
N VAL A 270 -5.20 2.68 -10.26
CA VAL A 270 -3.88 2.08 -10.54
C VAL A 270 -3.95 0.56 -10.46
N ILE A 271 -4.61 -0.01 -9.44
CA ILE A 271 -4.77 -1.47 -9.30
C ILE A 271 -5.61 -2.05 -10.44
N GLY A 272 -6.69 -1.38 -10.84
CA GLY A 272 -7.49 -1.75 -12.02
C GLY A 272 -6.64 -1.74 -13.29
N ALA A 273 -5.82 -0.70 -13.48
CA ALA A 273 -4.91 -0.60 -14.62
C ALA A 273 -3.84 -1.70 -14.65
N VAL A 274 -3.33 -2.13 -13.49
CA VAL A 274 -2.40 -3.27 -13.40
C VAL A 274 -3.10 -4.57 -13.83
N LYS A 275 -4.33 -4.79 -13.35
CA LYS A 275 -5.11 -5.99 -13.69
C LYS A 275 -5.46 -6.07 -15.18
N ASP A 276 -5.83 -4.95 -15.78
CA ASP A 276 -6.24 -4.86 -17.19
C ASP A 276 -5.08 -4.51 -18.15
N PHE A 277 -3.83 -4.45 -17.66
CA PHE A 277 -2.67 -3.98 -18.42
C PHE A 277 -2.93 -2.66 -19.18
N ASN A 278 -3.61 -1.71 -18.54
CA ASN A 278 -3.92 -0.41 -19.13
C ASN A 278 -2.68 0.51 -19.10
N PHE A 279 -1.91 0.48 -20.18
CA PHE A 279 -0.71 1.30 -20.35
C PHE A 279 -0.97 2.82 -20.32
N GLY A 280 -2.20 3.26 -20.62
CA GLY A 280 -2.59 4.67 -20.56
C GLY A 280 -2.55 5.25 -19.14
N VAL A 281 -2.75 4.40 -18.12
CA VAL A 281 -2.59 4.78 -16.70
C VAL A 281 -1.22 4.33 -16.18
N LEU A 282 -0.76 3.14 -16.55
CA LEU A 282 0.46 2.55 -16.02
C LEU A 282 1.72 3.34 -16.38
N ILE A 283 1.81 3.89 -17.60
CA ILE A 283 2.95 4.72 -18.02
C ILE A 283 3.03 6.01 -17.21
N PRO A 284 1.96 6.84 -17.10
CA PRO A 284 1.94 7.98 -16.17
C PRO A 284 2.28 7.61 -14.73
N THR A 285 1.72 6.52 -14.20
CA THR A 285 2.04 6.03 -12.86
C THR A 285 3.53 5.72 -12.72
N ALA A 286 4.12 5.00 -13.67
CA ALA A 286 5.54 4.66 -13.66
C ALA A 286 6.43 5.92 -13.70
N ILE A 287 6.07 6.93 -14.50
CA ILE A 287 6.78 8.22 -14.53
C ILE A 287 6.73 8.89 -13.15
N GLY A 288 5.54 8.99 -12.55
CA GLY A 288 5.37 9.56 -11.21
C GLY A 288 6.18 8.82 -10.15
N VAL A 289 6.13 7.48 -10.17
CA VAL A 289 6.91 6.63 -9.24
C VAL A 289 8.40 6.86 -9.39
N VAL A 290 8.95 6.83 -10.61
CA VAL A 290 10.39 7.03 -10.84
C VAL A 290 10.82 8.43 -10.38
N LEU A 291 10.09 9.47 -10.75
CA LEU A 291 10.39 10.84 -10.31
C LEU A 291 10.32 10.96 -8.78
N GLY A 292 9.31 10.35 -8.16
CA GLY A 292 9.10 10.38 -6.71
C GLY A 292 10.21 9.66 -5.95
N LEU A 293 10.61 8.49 -6.44
CA LEU A 293 11.72 7.73 -5.87
C LEU A 293 13.05 8.49 -5.99
N VAL A 294 13.36 9.05 -7.16
CA VAL A 294 14.62 9.77 -7.36
C VAL A 294 14.68 11.04 -6.54
N LEU A 295 13.64 11.89 -6.59
CA LEU A 295 13.61 13.15 -5.88
C LEU A 295 13.49 12.95 -4.37
N GLY A 296 12.65 12.01 -3.92
CA GLY A 296 12.52 11.66 -2.51
C GLY A 296 13.82 11.12 -1.92
N ALA A 297 14.52 10.24 -2.64
CA ALA A 297 15.78 9.66 -2.13
C ALA A 297 16.89 10.71 -2.08
N ARG A 298 16.95 11.63 -3.06
CA ARG A 298 17.88 12.78 -3.03
C ARG A 298 17.56 13.72 -1.87
N LEU A 299 16.29 14.03 -1.64
CA LEU A 299 15.85 14.89 -0.54
C LEU A 299 16.24 14.30 0.82
N ILE A 300 15.92 13.03 1.06
CA ILE A 300 16.26 12.36 2.32
C ILE A 300 17.76 12.30 2.53
N ARG A 301 18.54 12.02 1.48
CA ARG A 301 20.01 12.03 1.58
C ARG A 301 20.55 13.41 1.93
N LEU A 302 20.00 14.47 1.35
CA LEU A 302 20.37 15.85 1.66
C LEU A 302 20.04 16.16 3.13
N LEU A 303 18.84 15.78 3.59
CA LEU A 303 18.40 15.98 4.97
C LEU A 303 19.25 15.17 5.97
N LEU A 304 19.60 13.92 5.66
CA LEU A 304 20.48 13.09 6.48
C LEU A 304 21.88 13.69 6.57
N LYS A 305 22.41 14.27 5.48
CA LYS A 305 23.74 14.90 5.46
C LYS A 305 23.78 16.20 6.25
N LYS A 306 22.77 17.06 6.11
CA LYS A 306 22.74 18.40 6.73
C LYS A 306 22.14 18.40 8.14
N HIS A 307 21.16 17.54 8.38
CA HIS A 307 20.28 17.57 9.55
C HIS A 307 20.06 16.18 10.14
N ARG A 308 21.12 15.34 10.16
CA ARG A 308 21.12 13.95 10.65
C ARG A 308 20.26 13.75 11.90
N LEU A 309 20.53 14.50 12.96
CA LEU A 309 19.88 14.37 14.27
C LEU A 309 18.36 14.64 14.20
N MET A 310 17.94 15.63 13.40
CA MET A 310 16.52 15.96 13.22
C MET A 310 15.80 14.91 12.40
N VAL A 311 16.45 14.35 11.36
CA VAL A 311 15.89 13.26 10.57
C VAL A 311 15.72 11.99 11.40
N PHE A 312 16.72 11.60 12.18
CA PHE A 312 16.57 10.46 13.08
C PHE A 312 15.49 10.67 14.14
N SER A 313 15.34 11.90 14.64
CA SER A 313 14.24 12.24 15.55
C SER A 313 12.86 12.11 14.87
N ALA A 314 12.75 12.56 13.62
CA ALA A 314 11.54 12.33 12.82
C ALA A 314 11.29 10.83 12.64
N ILE A 315 12.30 10.03 12.27
CA ILE A 315 12.17 8.56 12.11
C ILE A 315 11.68 7.90 13.41
N LEU A 316 12.18 8.32 14.58
CA LEU A 316 11.70 7.84 15.87
C LEU A 316 10.22 8.21 16.09
N GLY A 317 9.82 9.42 15.71
CA GLY A 317 8.41 9.85 15.74
C GLY A 317 7.52 9.03 14.82
N LEU A 318 8.00 8.72 13.61
CA LEU A 318 7.29 7.86 12.65
C LEU A 318 7.15 6.43 13.19
N CYS A 319 8.20 5.85 13.75
CA CYS A 319 8.15 4.52 14.36
C CYS A 319 7.15 4.47 15.53
N ALA A 320 7.13 5.51 16.37
CA ALA A 320 6.17 5.63 17.45
C ALA A 320 4.72 5.80 16.93
N GLY A 321 4.52 6.55 15.85
CA GLY A 321 3.20 6.68 15.21
C GLY A 321 2.72 5.38 14.57
N SER A 322 3.62 4.61 13.94
CA SER A 322 3.29 3.30 13.36
C SER A 322 2.85 2.30 14.43
N LEU A 323 3.28 2.47 15.69
CA LEU A 323 2.78 1.64 16.79
C LEU A 323 1.27 1.82 16.97
N TYR A 324 0.76 3.05 16.89
CA TYR A 324 -0.68 3.32 16.96
C TYR A 324 -1.43 2.70 15.77
N ALA A 325 -0.89 2.81 14.56
CA ALA A 325 -1.52 2.29 13.34
C ALA A 325 -1.66 0.76 13.30
N ILE A 326 -0.84 0.04 14.07
CA ILE A 326 -0.73 -1.44 14.04
C ILE A 326 -1.29 -2.06 15.34
N LEU A 327 -1.81 -1.26 16.28
CA LEU A 327 -2.39 -1.78 17.52
C LEU A 327 -3.60 -2.68 17.22
N PRO A 328 -3.61 -3.94 17.67
CA PRO A 328 -4.72 -4.84 17.41
C PRO A 328 -5.96 -4.40 18.21
N GLU A 329 -7.12 -4.33 17.54
CA GLU A 329 -8.41 -4.15 18.18
C GLU A 329 -8.72 -5.40 19.02
N GLY A 330 -8.80 -5.26 20.36
CA GLY A 330 -9.03 -6.39 21.28
C GLY A 330 -7.88 -6.75 22.21
N PHE A 331 -6.97 -5.81 22.50
CA PHE A 331 -5.98 -5.98 23.56
C PHE A 331 -6.67 -6.24 24.92
N GLY A 332 -6.61 -7.47 25.42
CA GLY A 332 -7.24 -7.92 26.67
C GLY A 332 -6.44 -9.02 27.38
N LEU A 333 -6.96 -9.59 28.48
CA LEU A 333 -6.35 -10.70 29.22
C LEU A 333 -6.83 -12.05 28.67
N ASN A 334 -6.45 -12.39 27.44
CA ASN A 334 -6.82 -13.63 26.76
C ASN A 334 -5.59 -14.51 26.51
N ILE A 335 -5.79 -15.80 26.24
CA ILE A 335 -4.69 -16.72 25.90
C ILE A 335 -3.95 -16.25 24.63
N ASP A 336 -4.67 -15.67 23.67
CA ASP A 336 -4.10 -15.14 22.44
C ASP A 336 -3.17 -13.93 22.67
N THR A 337 -3.49 -13.06 23.62
CA THR A 337 -2.63 -11.92 23.97
C THR A 337 -1.44 -12.37 24.81
N ALA A 338 -1.58 -13.41 25.64
CA ALA A 338 -0.44 -14.02 26.33
C ALA A 338 0.54 -14.69 25.35
N ALA A 339 0.02 -15.46 24.38
CA ALA A 339 0.83 -16.01 23.29
C ALA A 339 1.46 -14.89 22.45
N GLY A 340 0.70 -13.84 22.15
CA GLY A 340 1.18 -12.67 21.43
C GLY A 340 2.32 -11.94 22.18
N ALA A 341 2.29 -11.86 23.50
CA ALA A 341 3.36 -11.25 24.29
C ALA A 341 4.70 -12.02 24.15
N ALA A 342 4.65 -13.35 24.08
CA ALA A 342 5.85 -14.16 23.81
C ALA A 342 6.39 -13.88 22.40
N VAL A 343 5.51 -13.77 21.41
CA VAL A 343 5.88 -13.44 20.03
C VAL A 343 6.41 -12.00 19.90
N LEU A 344 5.86 -11.04 20.66
CA LEU A 344 6.39 -9.68 20.77
C LEU A 344 7.81 -9.69 21.30
N ALA A 345 8.06 -10.41 22.39
CA ALA A 345 9.40 -10.53 22.96
C ALA A 345 10.38 -11.16 21.96
N LEU A 346 9.93 -12.14 21.18
CA LEU A 346 10.71 -12.74 20.10
C LEU A 346 11.02 -11.73 18.97
N GLY A 347 10.04 -10.94 18.54
CA GLY A 347 10.24 -9.85 17.57
C GLY A 347 11.22 -8.80 18.09
N PHE A 348 11.06 -8.36 19.34
CA PHE A 348 11.97 -7.44 20.00
C PHE A 348 13.40 -7.98 20.05
N ALA A 349 13.56 -9.22 20.53
CA ALA A 349 14.87 -9.86 20.64
C ALA A 349 15.55 -9.98 19.27
N LEU A 350 14.80 -10.40 18.24
CA LEU A 350 15.32 -10.51 16.88
C LEU A 350 15.84 -9.15 16.37
N SER A 351 15.00 -8.12 16.43
CA SER A 351 15.35 -6.76 16.00
C SER A 351 16.53 -6.19 16.80
N PHE A 352 16.54 -6.40 18.11
CA PHE A 352 17.61 -5.93 19.00
C PHE A 352 18.94 -6.64 18.73
N ILE A 353 18.94 -7.97 18.54
CA ILE A 353 20.15 -8.75 18.23
C ILE A 353 20.73 -8.33 16.87
N VAL A 354 19.88 -8.20 15.86
CA VAL A 354 20.29 -7.69 14.54
C VAL A 354 20.88 -6.30 14.70
N GLY A 355 20.17 -5.40 15.39
CA GLY A 355 20.62 -4.03 15.60
C GLY A 355 21.96 -3.93 16.33
N LYS A 356 22.20 -4.80 17.32
CA LYS A 356 23.49 -4.86 18.03
C LYS A 356 24.65 -5.26 17.11
N ARG A 357 24.41 -6.17 16.16
CA ARG A 357 25.43 -6.67 15.21
C ARG A 357 25.62 -5.78 13.98
N THR A 358 24.64 -4.93 13.66
CA THR A 358 24.74 -3.97 12.57
C THR A 358 25.83 -2.94 12.89
N LYS A 359 26.76 -2.73 11.94
CA LYS A 359 27.79 -1.68 12.06
C LYS A 359 27.12 -0.32 12.03
N ILE A 360 27.58 0.56 12.91
CA ILE A 360 27.15 1.96 12.93
C ILE A 360 27.67 2.63 11.65
N GLU A 361 26.79 3.30 10.91
CA GLU A 361 27.18 4.11 9.75
C GLU A 361 27.70 5.46 10.26
N GLU A 362 28.99 5.73 10.05
CA GLU A 362 29.68 6.97 10.45
C GLU A 362 29.36 8.15 9.53
#